data_AF-A0A1I0T1J5-F1
#
_entry.id   AF-A0A1I0T1J5-F1
#
_cell.length_a   1.000
_cell.length_b   1.000
_cell.length_c   1.000
_cell.angle_alpha   90.00
_cell.angle_beta   90.00
_cell.angle_gamma   90.00
#
_symmetry.space_group_name_H-M   'P 1'
#
loop_
_entity.id
_entity.type
_entity.pdbx_description
1 polymer ?
#
loop_
_entity_poly.entity_id
_entity_poly.type
_entity_poly.pdbx_seq_one_letter_code
_entity_poly.pdbx_strand_id
1 'polypeptide(L)' 'MKTILALTDFSESAENASRYAYELAKRVKAHLMLCNAITVPLSQPIPAEWFGQWIMIRSLARAKER' A
#
# COMPACT_ATOMS: atom_id res chain seq x y z
N MET A 1 7.63 -14.61 -0.88
CA MET A 1 6.33 -14.43 -0.22
C MET A 1 5.33 -13.87 -1.21
N LYS A 2 4.12 -14.41 -1.29
CA LYS A 2 3.04 -13.88 -2.15
C LYS A 2 2.14 -13.00 -1.30
N THR A 3 1.74 -11.84 -1.83
CA THR A 3 0.84 -10.91 -1.15
C THR A 3 -0.28 -10.51 -2.10
N ILE A 4 -1.53 -10.60 -1.63
CA ILE A 4 -2.71 -10.09 -2.31
C ILE A 4 -3.06 -8.76 -1.66
N LEU A 5 -3.12 -7.69 -2.45
CA LEU A 5 -3.56 -6.38 -2.03
C LEU A 5 -5.05 -6.22 -2.41
N ALA A 6 -5.92 -6.16 -1.40
CA ALA A 6 -7.34 -5.89 -1.56
C ALA A 6 -7.60 -4.40 -1.34
N LEU A 7 -7.98 -3.70 -2.41
CA LEU A 7 -8.38 -2.30 -2.34
C LEU A 7 -9.81 -2.19 -1.80
N THR A 8 -10.04 -1.21 -0.93
CA THR A 8 -11.39 -0.92 -0.42
C THR A 8 -11.65 0.57 -0.40
N ASP A 9 -12.83 0.94 -0.90
CA ASP A 9 -13.46 2.25 -0.78
C ASP A 9 -14.68 2.19 0.16
N PHE A 10 -14.81 1.10 0.93
CA PHE A 10 -15.95 0.77 1.80
C PHE A 10 -17.30 0.58 1.09
N SER A 11 -17.31 0.44 -0.24
CA SER A 11 -18.51 0.04 -0.98
C SER A 11 -18.85 -1.45 -0.79
N GLU A 12 -20.09 -1.82 -1.07
CA GLU A 12 -20.52 -3.23 -1.11
C GLU A 12 -19.69 -4.05 -2.11
N SER A 13 -19.31 -3.43 -3.24
CA SER A 13 -18.46 -4.08 -4.25
C SER A 13 -17.06 -4.39 -3.69
N ALA A 14 -16.46 -3.44 -2.97
CA ALA A 14 -15.16 -3.65 -2.33
C ALA A 14 -15.22 -4.70 -1.21
N GLU A 15 -16.33 -4.78 -0.47
CA GLU A 15 -16.54 -5.83 0.52
C GLU A 15 -16.57 -7.21 -0.14
N ASN A 16 -17.35 -7.37 -1.22
CA ASN A 16 -17.43 -8.62 -1.96
C ASN A 16 -16.05 -9.03 -2.55
N ALA A 17 -15.31 -8.09 -3.11
CA ALA A 17 -13.94 -8.32 -3.60
C ALA A 17 -12.99 -8.76 -2.48
N SER A 18 -13.10 -8.13 -1.30
CA SER A 18 -12.27 -8.45 -0.13
C SER A 18 -12.56 -9.84 0.43
N ARG A 19 -13.84 -10.25 0.46
CA ARG A 19 -14.26 -11.60 0.86
C ARG A 19 -13.69 -12.67 -0.08
N TYR A 20 -13.72 -12.43 -1.38
CA TYR A 20 -13.11 -13.34 -2.36
C TYR A 20 -11.59 -13.39 -2.20
N ALA A 21 -10.93 -12.23 -2.04
CA ALA A 21 -9.49 -12.14 -1.83
C ALA A 21 -9.04 -12.90 -0.57
N TYR A 22 -9.84 -12.88 0.50
CA TYR A 22 -9.59 -13.65 1.72
C TYR A 22 -9.58 -15.17 1.49
N GLU A 23 -10.61 -15.71 0.82
CA GLU A 23 -10.65 -17.14 0.51
C GLU A 23 -9.56 -17.55 -0.48
N LEU A 24 -9.21 -16.68 -1.44
CA LEU A 24 -8.10 -16.91 -2.36
C LEU A 24 -6.76 -16.96 -1.60
N ALA A 25 -6.50 -15.99 -0.72
CA ALA A 25 -5.26 -15.90 0.06
C ALA A 25 -5.00 -17.16 0.89
N LYS A 26 -6.06 -17.72 1.51
CA LYS A 26 -6.00 -19.01 2.25
C LYS A 26 -5.56 -20.15 1.35
N ARG A 27 -6.15 -20.28 0.15
CA ARG A 27 -5.85 -21.38 -0.79
C ARG A 27 -4.43 -21.32 -1.31
N VAL A 28 -3.94 -20.13 -1.64
CA VAL A 28 -2.61 -19.95 -2.25
C VAL A 28 -1.50 -19.69 -1.24
N LYS A 29 -1.83 -19.71 0.06
CA LYS A 29 -0.92 -19.39 1.18
C LYS A 29 -0.22 -18.04 0.97
N ALA A 30 -1.00 -17.01 0.64
CA ALA A 30 -0.54 -15.63 0.48
C ALA A 30 -0.93 -14.78 1.69
N HIS A 31 -0.16 -13.72 1.93
CA HIS A 31 -0.57 -12.66 2.84
C HIS A 31 -1.68 -11.83 2.19
N LEU A 32 -2.68 -11.43 2.96
CA LEU A 32 -3.70 -10.50 2.52
C LEU A 32 -3.46 -9.14 3.18
N MET A 33 -3.41 -8.08 2.38
CA MET A 33 -3.37 -6.71 2.88
C MET A 33 -4.61 -5.96 2.37
N LEU A 34 -5.36 -5.37 3.29
CA LEU A 34 -6.44 -4.42 2.98
C LEU A 34 -5.86 -3.02 2.86
N CYS A 35 -6.26 -2.27 1.83
CA CYS A 35 -5.78 -0.92 1.58
C CYS A 35 -6.92 0.01 1.15
N ASN A 36 -7.12 1.05 1.94
CA ASN A 36 -7.94 2.20 1.56
C ASN A 36 -7.01 3.34 1.14
N ALA A 37 -7.20 3.86 -0.07
CA ALA A 37 -6.42 4.96 -0.60
C ALA A 37 -7.21 6.26 -0.44
N ILE A 38 -6.66 7.21 0.32
CA ILE A 38 -7.23 8.54 0.47
C ILE A 38 -6.35 9.56 -0.24
N THR A 39 -6.98 10.54 -0.88
CA THR A 39 -6.24 11.73 -1.35
C THR A 39 -6.10 12.66 -0.17
N VAL A 40 -4.87 12.86 0.30
CA VAL A 40 -4.58 13.84 1.34
C VAL A 40 -4.58 15.23 0.68
N PRO A 41 -5.45 16.16 1.10
CA PRO A 41 -5.41 17.52 0.57
C PRO A 41 -4.07 18.15 1.02
N LEU A 42 -3.24 18.48 0.04
CA LEU A 42 -2.02 19.23 0.30
C LEU A 42 -2.39 20.72 0.33
N SER A 43 -2.07 21.41 1.42
CA SER A 43 -2.26 22.86 1.53
C SER A 43 -1.37 23.63 0.55
N GLN A 44 -0.28 23.03 0.08
CA GLN A 44 0.64 23.57 -0.93
C GLN A 44 1.19 22.42 -1.79
N PRO A 45 1.46 22.63 -3.09
CA PRO A 45 2.12 21.62 -3.92
C PRO A 45 3.46 21.21 -3.28
N ILE A 46 3.71 19.91 -3.18
CA ILE A 46 5.01 19.39 -2.75
C ILE A 46 6.04 19.92 -3.77
N PRO A 47 7.05 20.68 -3.33
CA PRO A 47 8.07 21.17 -4.24
C PRO A 47 8.74 19.98 -4.96
N ALA A 48 8.91 20.07 -6.28
CA ALA A 48 9.38 18.96 -7.10
C ALA A 48 10.74 18.39 -6.61
N GLU A 49 11.54 19.23 -5.97
CA GLU A 49 12.81 18.92 -5.32
C GLU A 49 12.70 17.95 -4.12
N TRP A 50 11.51 17.74 -3.52
CA TRP A 50 11.32 16.82 -2.39
C TRP A 50 11.09 15.37 -2.83
N PHE A 51 10.58 15.14 -4.05
CA PHE A 51 10.36 13.78 -4.57
C PHE A 51 11.67 12.97 -4.66
N GLY A 52 12.80 13.63 -4.92
CA GLY A 52 14.12 12.98 -4.94
C GLY A 52 14.68 12.64 -3.55
N GLN A 53 14.32 13.40 -2.51
CA GLN A 53 14.90 13.22 -1.17
C GLN A 53 14.31 12.03 -0.42
N TRP A 54 13.03 11.70 -0.64
CA TRP A 54 12.35 10.60 0.05
C TRP A 54 12.92 9.22 -0.31
N ILE A 55 13.34 9.03 -1.57
CA ILE A 55 14.02 7.79 -2.02
C ILE A 55 15.43 7.68 -1.40
N MET A 56 16.13 8.81 -1.25
CA MET A 56 17.49 8.85 -0.72
C MET A 56 17.56 8.51 0.78
N ILE A 57 16.65 9.06 1.59
CA ILE A 57 16.63 8.84 3.05
C ILE A 57 16.42 7.35 3.39
N ARG A 58 15.54 6.64 2.67
CA ARG A 58 15.32 5.20 2.85
C ARG A 58 16.51 4.34 2.42
N SER A 59 17.31 4.82 1.49
CA SER A 59 18.50 4.11 1.01
C SER A 59 19.64 4.23 2.02
N LEU A 60 19.81 5.41 2.63
CA LEU A 60 20.77 5.65 3.71
C LEU A 60 20.41 4.90 4.99
N ALA A 61 19.12 4.83 5.37
CA ALA A 61 18.69 4.08 6.55
C ALA A 61 18.99 2.57 6.42
N ARG A 62 18.75 1.98 5.25
CA ARG A 62 19.08 0.56 4.99
C ARG A 62 20.57 0.29 4.82
N ALA A 63 21.35 1.28 4.39
CA ALA A 63 22.81 1.16 4.30
C ALA A 63 23.48 1.21 5.69
N LYS A 64 22.84 1.82 6.68
CA LYS A 64 23.34 1.90 8.07
C LYS A 64 23.01 0.67 8.92
N GLU A 65 22.06 -0.15 8.49
CA GLU A 65 21.65 -1.41 9.14
C GLU A 65 22.41 -2.65 8.61
N ARG A 66 23.44 -2.45 7.79
CA ARG A 66 24.37 -3.49 7.30
C ARG A 66 25.78 -3.20 7.77
#